data_AF-A0A941GDW5-F1
#
_entry.id   AF-A0A941GDW5-F1
#
_cell.length_a   1.000
_cell.length_b   1.000
_cell.length_c   1.000
_cell.angle_alpha   90.00
_cell.angle_beta   90.00
_cell.angle_gamma   90.00
#
_symmetry.space_group_name_H-M   'P 1'
#
loop_
_entity.id
_entity.type
_entity.pdbx_description
1 polymer ?
#
loop_
_entity_poly.entity_id
_entity_poly.type
_entity_poly.pdbx_seq_one_letter_code
_entity_poly.pdbx_strand_id
1 'polypeptide(L)'
;MSTYKYNRVFLIVMDSVGIGEAPDAKKFDDEGAHTLGHIAEQMNGLHMPNMAKLGLSNIDKIKGVEPSTQPLAYYTKMQEASNGKDTMTGHWEIMGLNIETPFRVFPEGFPDELLNEIEEKSGRKIIGNKPASGTEILDELGEEHMKTGALIVYTSADSVLQIAAHEEIVPLDELYRICELARELTLDEKYMVGRIIARPFVGEPGNFKRTANRHDYALKPFDRTVMNELKDNQIESIAIGKISDIYDGEGVTKSLRTVSNMDGMDKLVDTLKMDFTGLSFLNLVDFDALYGHRRDPIGYGKALEEYDARLPEVFELLKEDDLLIITADHGNDPIHHGTDHTREYVPLLVYSKALKEPKELPLRKTFADIGATVAENFAVKLPKHGTSFLNDLK
;
A
#
# COMPACT_ATOMS: atom_id res chain seq x y z
N MET A 1 33.29 5.90 -13.20
CA MET A 1 32.17 6.83 -13.47
C MET A 1 30.91 6.04 -13.21
N SER A 2 29.94 6.62 -12.49
CA SER A 2 28.63 6.00 -12.27
C SER A 2 27.98 5.70 -13.64
N THR A 3 27.44 4.49 -13.82
CA THR A 3 26.73 4.10 -15.06
C THR A 3 25.36 4.78 -15.16
N TYR A 4 24.77 5.12 -14.02
CA TYR A 4 23.44 5.71 -13.89
C TYR A 4 23.50 7.14 -13.35
N LYS A 5 22.46 7.94 -13.60
CA LYS A 5 22.37 9.29 -13.03
C LYS A 5 22.35 9.25 -11.51
N TYR A 6 21.54 8.34 -10.94
CA TYR A 6 21.53 7.98 -9.53
C TYR A 6 21.82 6.49 -9.39
N ASN A 7 22.76 6.13 -8.51
CA ASN A 7 23.09 4.73 -8.25
C ASN A 7 22.03 4.05 -7.38
N ARG A 8 21.37 4.80 -6.49
CA ARG A 8 20.31 4.28 -5.63
C ARG A 8 19.10 5.19 -5.68
N VAL A 9 17.93 4.59 -5.82
CA VAL A 9 16.65 5.27 -5.66
C VAL A 9 15.99 4.73 -4.39
N PHE A 10 15.61 5.61 -3.49
CA PHE A 10 14.84 5.33 -2.29
C PHE A 10 13.43 5.84 -2.52
N LEU A 11 12.46 4.94 -2.61
CA LEU A 11 11.05 5.26 -2.78
C LEU A 11 10.33 4.97 -1.46
N ILE A 12 9.70 5.99 -0.89
CA ILE A 12 8.85 5.88 0.30
C ILE A 12 7.42 6.14 -0.13
N VAL A 13 6.55 5.15 0.10
CA VAL A 13 5.10 5.32 0.07
C VAL A 13 4.64 5.48 1.52
N MET A 14 4.10 6.65 1.83
CA MET A 14 3.35 6.91 3.04
C MET A 14 1.91 6.46 2.75
N ASP A 15 1.62 5.19 3.07
CA ASP A 15 0.37 4.51 2.71
C ASP A 15 -0.84 5.38 3.08
N SER A 16 -1.73 5.62 2.12
CA SER A 16 -2.94 6.44 2.27
C SER A 16 -2.80 7.95 2.55
N VAL A 17 -1.60 8.54 2.53
CA VAL A 17 -1.40 9.98 2.83
C VAL A 17 -1.77 10.88 1.63
N GLY A 18 -3.06 10.99 1.36
CA GLY A 18 -3.64 11.83 0.30
C GLY A 18 -3.50 13.34 0.53
N ILE A 19 -3.57 14.12 -0.56
CA ILE A 19 -3.46 15.59 -0.56
C ILE A 19 -4.65 16.27 -1.27
N GLY A 20 -5.86 15.76 -1.02
CA GLY A 20 -7.10 16.34 -1.51
C GLY A 20 -7.74 15.56 -2.66
N GLU A 21 -9.07 15.61 -2.74
CA GLU A 21 -9.90 14.89 -3.70
C GLU A 21 -9.37 14.95 -5.15
N ALA A 22 -9.39 13.80 -5.82
CA ALA A 22 -9.07 13.70 -7.23
C ALA A 22 -10.25 14.21 -8.10
N PRO A 23 -10.03 14.54 -9.39
CA PRO A 23 -11.11 15.04 -10.27
C PRO A 23 -12.29 14.08 -10.45
N ASP A 24 -12.08 12.79 -10.20
CA ASP A 24 -13.08 11.73 -10.32
C ASP A 24 -13.60 11.21 -8.97
N ALA A 25 -13.28 11.87 -7.85
CA ALA A 25 -13.67 11.47 -6.49
C ALA A 25 -15.17 11.22 -6.33
N LYS A 26 -16.03 11.99 -7.02
CA LYS A 26 -17.47 11.77 -7.07
C LYS A 26 -17.89 10.36 -7.49
N LYS A 27 -17.15 9.71 -8.39
CA LYS A 27 -17.46 8.35 -8.83
C LYS A 27 -17.24 7.31 -7.74
N PHE A 28 -16.43 7.65 -6.74
CA PHE A 28 -16.06 6.81 -5.61
C PHE A 28 -16.77 7.23 -4.31
N ASP A 29 -17.70 8.19 -4.36
CA ASP A 29 -18.38 8.79 -3.20
C ASP A 29 -17.40 9.50 -2.24
N ASP A 30 -16.35 10.11 -2.80
CA ASP A 30 -15.25 10.73 -2.04
C ASP A 30 -15.19 12.26 -2.19
N GLU A 31 -16.28 12.91 -2.62
CA GLU A 31 -16.30 14.39 -2.72
C GLU A 31 -16.03 15.04 -1.36
N GLY A 32 -15.09 15.98 -1.33
CA GLY A 32 -14.65 16.71 -0.14
C GLY A 32 -13.53 16.03 0.66
N ALA A 33 -13.07 14.85 0.29
CA ALA A 33 -11.95 14.19 0.97
C ALA A 33 -10.65 15.02 0.87
N HIS A 34 -9.94 15.15 1.99
CA HIS A 34 -8.62 15.78 2.05
C HIS A 34 -7.83 15.27 3.25
N THR A 35 -7.14 14.14 3.07
CA THR A 35 -6.47 13.42 4.17
C THR A 35 -5.52 14.34 4.95
N LEU A 36 -4.48 14.90 4.32
CA LEU A 36 -3.52 15.79 4.99
C LEU A 36 -4.17 17.07 5.55
N GLY A 37 -5.10 17.66 4.79
CA GLY A 37 -5.76 18.92 5.14
C GLY A 37 -6.60 18.77 6.41
N HIS A 38 -7.49 17.78 6.43
CA HIS A 38 -8.35 17.51 7.57
C HIS A 38 -7.56 17.06 8.80
N ILE A 39 -6.52 16.22 8.65
CA ILE A 39 -5.63 15.89 9.76
C ILE A 39 -5.01 17.16 10.36
N ALA A 40 -4.47 18.04 9.52
CA ALA A 40 -3.85 19.28 9.97
C ALA A 40 -4.85 20.23 10.66
N GLU A 41 -6.11 20.25 10.21
CA GLU A 41 -7.18 20.96 10.88
C GLU A 41 -7.47 20.40 12.28
N GLN A 42 -7.61 19.08 12.40
CA GLN A 42 -7.88 18.37 13.67
C GLN A 42 -6.72 18.49 14.66
N MET A 43 -5.47 18.50 14.18
CA MET A 43 -4.28 18.75 14.99
C MET A 43 -4.11 20.22 15.40
N ASN A 44 -4.97 21.11 14.88
CA ASN A 44 -4.84 22.56 15.00
C ASN A 44 -3.49 23.10 14.49
N GLY A 45 -2.98 22.49 13.43
CA GLY A 45 -1.64 22.72 12.88
C GLY A 45 -0.76 21.49 13.06
N LEU A 46 -0.40 20.86 11.96
CA LEU A 46 0.49 19.71 11.94
C LEU A 46 1.96 20.15 12.01
N HIS A 47 2.80 19.48 12.79
CA HIS A 47 4.21 19.81 12.91
C HIS A 47 5.12 18.90 12.08
N MET A 48 5.29 19.22 10.79
CA MET A 48 6.19 18.48 9.88
C MET A 48 7.27 19.40 9.26
N PRO A 49 8.23 19.91 10.05
CA PRO A 49 9.22 20.87 9.58
C PRO A 49 10.15 20.32 8.49
N ASN A 50 10.36 19.01 8.39
CA ASN A 50 11.24 18.45 7.37
C ASN A 50 10.52 18.31 6.02
N MET A 51 9.27 17.84 6.02
CA MET A 51 8.40 17.86 4.84
C MET A 51 8.11 19.30 4.38
N ALA A 52 8.01 20.26 5.31
CA ALA A 52 7.94 21.70 4.97
C ALA A 52 9.15 22.14 4.15
N LYS A 53 10.39 21.80 4.58
CA LYS A 53 11.62 22.11 3.83
C LYS A 53 11.67 21.45 2.46
N LEU A 54 11.15 20.23 2.33
CA LEU A 54 11.05 19.55 1.03
C LEU A 54 10.06 20.26 0.10
N GLY A 55 9.06 20.95 0.63
CA GLY A 55 8.08 21.71 -0.14
C GLY A 55 6.67 21.12 -0.13
N LEU A 56 6.28 20.35 0.90
CA LEU A 56 4.94 19.77 1.01
C LEU A 56 3.84 20.84 0.85
N SER A 57 3.95 21.94 1.60
CA SER A 57 2.99 23.05 1.52
C SER A 57 3.13 23.96 0.30
N ASN A 58 4.10 23.68 -0.58
CA ASN A 58 4.17 24.28 -1.91
C ASN A 58 3.27 23.54 -2.91
N ILE A 59 2.87 22.29 -2.62
CA ILE A 59 1.93 21.51 -3.43
C ILE A 59 0.49 21.95 -3.14
N ASP A 60 0.12 21.95 -1.86
CA ASP A 60 -1.15 22.47 -1.34
C ASP A 60 -0.93 22.95 0.11
N LYS A 61 -1.62 24.01 0.54
CA LYS A 61 -1.38 24.62 1.86
C LYS A 61 -1.91 23.73 2.98
N ILE A 62 -1.02 23.15 3.78
CA ILE A 62 -1.37 22.34 4.95
C ILE A 62 -1.21 23.17 6.24
N LYS A 63 -2.25 23.22 7.08
CA LYS A 63 -2.23 24.02 8.32
C LYS A 63 -1.07 23.58 9.24
N GLY A 64 -0.23 24.53 9.67
CA GLY A 64 0.93 24.26 10.54
C GLY A 64 2.22 23.86 9.82
N VAL A 65 2.13 23.53 8.52
CA VAL A 65 3.29 23.25 7.66
C VAL A 65 3.49 24.45 6.74
N GLU A 66 4.53 25.23 6.98
CA GLU A 66 4.77 26.45 6.20
C GLU A 66 5.33 26.14 4.79
N PRO A 67 4.89 26.83 3.72
CA PRO A 67 5.52 26.73 2.41
C PRO A 67 6.99 27.15 2.46
N SER A 68 7.85 26.40 1.78
CA SER A 68 9.27 26.75 1.66
C SER A 68 9.49 27.76 0.55
N THR A 69 10.25 28.82 0.82
CA THR A 69 10.68 29.78 -0.21
C THR A 69 11.81 29.22 -1.09
N GLN A 70 12.54 28.23 -0.58
CA GLN A 70 13.63 27.51 -1.24
C GLN A 70 13.48 26.02 -0.94
N PRO A 71 12.54 25.32 -1.60
CA PRO A 71 12.29 23.92 -1.34
C PRO A 71 13.52 23.08 -1.70
N LEU A 72 13.81 22.08 -0.87
CA LEU A 72 14.92 21.17 -1.09
C LEU A 72 14.61 20.12 -2.17
N ALA A 73 13.32 19.83 -2.41
CA ALA A 73 12.87 18.84 -3.36
C ALA A 73 12.15 19.47 -4.55
N TYR A 74 12.16 18.79 -5.70
CA TYR A 74 11.12 19.02 -6.70
C TYR A 74 9.80 18.54 -6.10
N TYR A 75 8.71 19.26 -6.37
CA TYR A 75 7.44 18.97 -5.74
C TYR A 75 6.30 19.07 -6.76
N THR A 76 5.30 18.20 -6.62
CA THR A 76 4.02 18.26 -7.32
C THR A 76 3.05 17.30 -6.64
N LYS A 77 1.90 17.03 -7.26
CA LYS A 77 1.04 15.91 -6.90
C LYS A 77 0.82 14.99 -8.08
N MET A 78 0.33 13.79 -7.81
CA MET A 78 0.01 12.80 -8.83
C MET A 78 -1.46 12.44 -8.78
N GLN A 79 -2.04 12.24 -9.96
CA GLN A 79 -3.39 11.74 -10.15
C GLN A 79 -3.32 10.26 -10.50
N GLU A 80 -4.12 9.43 -9.83
CA GLU A 80 -4.27 8.02 -10.17
C GLU A 80 -5.03 7.87 -11.50
N ALA A 81 -4.52 7.06 -12.41
CA ALA A 81 -5.13 6.80 -13.72
C ALA A 81 -5.99 5.54 -13.73
N SER A 82 -5.70 4.59 -12.84
CA SER A 82 -6.41 3.33 -12.68
C SER A 82 -7.82 3.54 -12.10
N ASN A 83 -8.71 2.57 -12.33
CA ASN A 83 -10.12 2.63 -11.91
C ASN A 83 -10.37 2.05 -10.50
N GLY A 84 -9.34 1.89 -9.68
CA GLY A 84 -9.44 1.49 -8.27
C GLY A 84 -8.80 2.52 -7.35
N LYS A 85 -9.07 2.43 -6.05
CA LYS A 85 -8.46 3.27 -5.00
C LYS A 85 -7.85 2.43 -3.87
N ASP A 86 -7.60 1.15 -4.13
CA ASP A 86 -7.02 0.20 -3.19
C ASP A 86 -5.49 0.18 -3.29
N THR A 87 -4.84 -0.28 -2.22
CA THR A 87 -3.37 -0.34 -2.11
C THR A 87 -2.70 -1.09 -3.26
N MET A 88 -3.29 -2.20 -3.75
CA MET A 88 -2.66 -2.96 -4.84
C MET A 88 -2.70 -2.17 -6.13
N THR A 89 -3.86 -1.58 -6.46
CA THR A 89 -4.01 -0.71 -7.65
C THR A 89 -3.01 0.45 -7.63
N GLY A 90 -2.97 1.23 -6.55
CA GLY A 90 -2.10 2.40 -6.45
C GLY A 90 -0.61 2.04 -6.57
N HIS A 91 -0.16 1.00 -5.85
CA HIS A 91 1.21 0.52 -5.96
C HIS A 91 1.53 -0.03 -7.36
N TRP A 92 0.68 -0.88 -7.92
CA TRP A 92 0.92 -1.44 -9.25
C TRP A 92 0.99 -0.35 -10.32
N GLU A 93 0.19 0.71 -10.20
CA GLU A 93 0.31 1.89 -11.05
C GLU A 93 1.65 2.61 -10.83
N ILE A 94 2.09 2.85 -9.58
CA ILE A 94 3.41 3.43 -9.27
C ILE A 94 4.54 2.70 -10.02
N MET A 95 4.46 1.37 -10.15
CA MET A 95 5.45 0.54 -10.84
C MET A 95 5.13 0.25 -12.32
N GLY A 96 4.27 1.05 -12.94
CA GLY A 96 4.16 1.16 -14.40
C GLY A 96 2.95 0.46 -15.03
N LEU A 97 2.02 -0.07 -14.23
CA LEU A 97 0.78 -0.67 -14.73
C LEU A 97 -0.35 0.37 -14.84
N ASN A 98 -1.46 -0.04 -15.44
CA ASN A 98 -2.73 0.69 -15.41
C ASN A 98 -3.83 -0.34 -15.19
N ILE A 99 -4.58 -0.22 -14.10
CA ILE A 99 -5.54 -1.21 -13.66
C ILE A 99 -6.95 -0.73 -14.03
N GLU A 100 -7.51 -1.32 -15.09
CA GLU A 100 -8.84 -0.95 -15.59
C GLU A 100 -9.98 -1.60 -14.78
N THR A 101 -9.74 -2.81 -14.25
CA THR A 101 -10.69 -3.56 -13.44
C THR A 101 -10.27 -3.48 -11.97
N PRO A 102 -11.02 -2.76 -11.11
CA PRO A 102 -10.66 -2.60 -9.71
C PRO A 102 -10.91 -3.85 -8.89
N PHE A 103 -10.18 -3.97 -7.79
CA PHE A 103 -10.50 -4.90 -6.73
C PHE A 103 -11.80 -4.50 -6.02
N ARG A 104 -12.59 -5.49 -5.61
CA ARG A 104 -13.88 -5.28 -4.93
C ARG A 104 -13.75 -5.43 -3.42
N VAL A 105 -14.51 -4.61 -2.71
CA VAL A 105 -14.78 -4.75 -1.27
C VAL A 105 -16.21 -5.27 -1.07
N PHE A 106 -16.47 -5.92 0.06
CA PHE A 106 -17.71 -6.65 0.33
C PHE A 106 -18.32 -6.28 1.69
N PRO A 107 -18.79 -5.03 1.88
CA PRO A 107 -19.28 -4.54 3.17
C PRO A 107 -20.52 -5.31 3.70
N GLU A 108 -21.30 -5.90 2.79
CA GLU A 108 -22.48 -6.73 3.13
C GLU A 108 -22.18 -8.23 2.96
N GLY A 109 -20.91 -8.61 2.88
CA GLY A 109 -20.50 -9.98 2.57
C GLY A 109 -20.42 -10.28 1.06
N PHE A 110 -19.94 -11.48 0.75
CA PHE A 110 -19.81 -12.00 -0.60
C PHE A 110 -21.16 -12.43 -1.18
N PRO A 111 -21.36 -12.35 -2.51
CA PRO A 111 -22.57 -12.82 -3.16
C PRO A 111 -22.77 -14.33 -3.02
N ASP A 112 -24.03 -14.75 -2.87
CA ASP A 112 -24.40 -16.16 -2.72
C ASP A 112 -23.86 -17.05 -3.86
N GLU A 113 -23.78 -16.52 -5.09
CA GLU A 113 -23.22 -17.24 -6.23
C GLU A 113 -21.78 -17.71 -5.97
N LEU A 114 -20.90 -16.83 -5.45
CA LEU A 114 -19.53 -17.18 -5.09
C LEU A 114 -19.50 -18.22 -3.95
N LEU A 115 -20.31 -18.00 -2.92
CA LEU A 115 -20.34 -18.89 -1.76
C LEU A 115 -20.82 -20.29 -2.14
N ASN A 116 -21.87 -20.38 -2.95
CA ASN A 116 -22.40 -21.66 -3.42
C ASN A 116 -21.36 -22.43 -4.25
N GLU A 117 -20.58 -21.75 -5.10
CA GLU A 117 -19.49 -22.40 -5.84
C GLU A 117 -18.39 -22.92 -4.90
N ILE A 118 -18.01 -22.15 -3.88
CA ILE A 118 -17.06 -22.60 -2.86
C ILE A 118 -17.63 -23.80 -2.09
N GLU A 119 -18.91 -23.77 -1.70
CA GLU A 119 -19.55 -24.89 -1.01
C GLU A 119 -19.56 -26.17 -1.85
N GLU A 120 -19.94 -26.06 -3.13
CA GLU A 120 -20.02 -27.19 -4.05
C GLU A 120 -18.65 -27.83 -4.28
N LYS A 121 -17.62 -27.02 -4.51
CA LYS A 121 -16.26 -27.49 -4.80
C LYS A 121 -15.48 -27.93 -3.55
N SER A 122 -15.77 -27.35 -2.39
CA SER A 122 -15.13 -27.75 -1.12
C SER A 122 -15.84 -28.93 -0.46
N GLY A 123 -17.13 -29.13 -0.71
CA GLY A 123 -17.97 -30.10 -0.02
C GLY A 123 -18.36 -29.68 1.40
N ARG A 124 -18.17 -28.41 1.77
CA ARG A 124 -18.44 -27.87 3.10
C ARG A 124 -19.40 -26.69 3.02
N LYS A 125 -20.27 -26.56 4.01
CA LYS A 125 -21.13 -25.38 4.16
C LYS A 125 -20.32 -24.15 4.56
N ILE A 126 -20.84 -22.96 4.29
CA ILE A 126 -20.25 -21.68 4.68
C ILE A 126 -21.12 -21.00 5.74
N ILE A 127 -20.46 -20.43 6.75
CA ILE A 127 -21.07 -19.60 7.79
C ILE A 127 -20.30 -18.27 7.92
N GLY A 128 -20.98 -17.24 8.45
CA GLY A 128 -20.41 -15.90 8.67
C GLY A 128 -20.80 -14.90 7.58
N ASN A 129 -20.04 -14.88 6.48
CA ASN A 129 -20.19 -13.99 5.34
C ASN A 129 -20.44 -12.51 5.67
N LYS A 130 -19.55 -11.92 6.48
CA LYS A 130 -19.65 -10.50 6.85
C LYS A 130 -18.27 -9.90 7.13
N PRO A 131 -18.12 -8.57 7.13
CA PRO A 131 -16.94 -7.93 7.70
C PRO A 131 -16.87 -8.22 9.20
N ALA A 132 -15.72 -8.70 9.68
CA ALA A 132 -15.52 -8.98 11.09
C ALA A 132 -14.03 -8.99 11.45
N SER A 133 -13.72 -8.71 12.73
CA SER A 133 -12.38 -9.01 13.23
C SER A 133 -12.18 -10.53 13.34
N GLY A 134 -10.94 -10.99 13.14
CA GLY A 134 -10.64 -12.42 13.24
C GLY A 134 -10.80 -13.01 14.64
N THR A 135 -10.93 -12.18 15.68
CA THR A 135 -11.24 -12.64 17.04
C THR A 135 -12.76 -12.77 17.22
N GLU A 136 -13.49 -11.71 16.86
CA GLU A 136 -14.95 -11.66 16.95
C GLU A 136 -15.63 -12.80 16.18
N ILE A 137 -15.19 -13.06 14.95
CA ILE A 137 -15.81 -14.11 14.13
C ILE A 137 -15.56 -15.52 14.68
N LEU A 138 -14.45 -15.74 15.39
CA LEU A 138 -14.15 -17.03 16.03
C LEU A 138 -14.94 -17.19 17.33
N ASP A 139 -15.07 -16.12 18.12
CA ASP A 139 -15.89 -16.13 19.33
C ASP A 139 -17.37 -16.38 18.99
N GLU A 140 -17.84 -15.86 17.85
CA GLU A 140 -19.21 -16.04 17.38
C GLU A 140 -19.45 -17.42 16.75
N LEU A 141 -18.58 -17.88 15.84
CA LEU A 141 -18.88 -19.01 14.95
C LEU A 141 -17.96 -20.22 15.14
N GLY A 142 -16.92 -20.12 15.98
CA GLY A 142 -15.95 -21.20 16.17
C GLY A 142 -16.57 -22.49 16.72
N GLU A 143 -17.52 -22.38 17.65
CA GLU A 143 -18.21 -23.55 18.20
C GLU A 143 -19.11 -24.24 17.15
N GLU A 144 -19.81 -23.46 16.31
CA GLU A 144 -20.63 -24.00 15.22
C GLU A 144 -19.78 -24.69 14.16
N HIS A 145 -18.66 -24.05 13.77
CA HIS A 145 -17.66 -24.64 12.89
C HIS A 145 -17.19 -26.01 13.41
N MET A 146 -16.81 -26.10 14.69
CA MET A 146 -16.32 -27.36 15.25
C MET A 146 -17.37 -28.48 15.26
N LYS A 147 -18.65 -28.14 15.43
CA LYS A 147 -19.76 -29.11 15.42
C LYS A 147 -20.13 -29.61 14.03
N THR A 148 -20.02 -28.73 13.03
CA THR A 148 -20.59 -28.96 11.69
C THR A 148 -19.53 -29.23 10.62
N GLY A 149 -18.31 -28.73 10.81
CA GLY A 149 -17.27 -28.67 9.79
C GLY A 149 -17.51 -27.62 8.70
N ALA A 150 -18.47 -26.70 8.89
CA ALA A 150 -18.75 -25.59 7.97
C ALA A 150 -17.65 -24.53 8.02
N LEU A 151 -17.17 -24.05 6.88
CA LEU A 151 -16.11 -23.04 6.77
C LEU A 151 -16.61 -21.67 7.26
N ILE A 152 -15.81 -20.99 8.08
CA ILE A 152 -16.08 -19.61 8.47
C ILE A 152 -15.50 -18.70 7.39
N VAL A 153 -16.34 -18.09 6.56
CA VAL A 153 -15.90 -17.13 5.54
C VAL A 153 -16.24 -15.72 6.01
N TYR A 154 -15.27 -14.81 5.95
CA TYR A 154 -15.46 -13.42 6.36
C TYR A 154 -14.50 -12.47 5.60
N THR A 155 -14.73 -11.16 5.72
CA THR A 155 -13.92 -10.13 5.05
C THR A 155 -13.53 -9.00 6.03
N SER A 156 -12.87 -7.96 5.54
CA SER A 156 -12.52 -6.74 6.28
C SER A 156 -12.95 -5.50 5.48
N ALA A 157 -12.43 -4.31 5.83
CA ALA A 157 -12.55 -3.13 4.98
C ALA A 157 -11.79 -3.32 3.65
N ASP A 158 -10.64 -3.99 3.70
CA ASP A 158 -9.85 -4.33 2.50
C ASP A 158 -10.51 -5.36 1.58
N SER A 159 -10.04 -5.40 0.34
CA SER A 159 -10.38 -6.41 -0.66
C SER A 159 -9.78 -7.79 -0.35
N VAL A 160 -10.33 -8.47 0.65
CA VAL A 160 -9.86 -9.80 1.09
C VAL A 160 -10.99 -10.78 1.33
N LEU A 161 -10.76 -12.07 1.06
CA LEU A 161 -11.61 -13.18 1.51
C LEU A 161 -10.82 -14.04 2.48
N GLN A 162 -11.32 -14.17 3.70
CA GLN A 162 -10.66 -14.92 4.76
C GLN A 162 -11.45 -16.19 5.07
N ILE A 163 -10.76 -17.33 5.13
CA ILE A 163 -11.37 -18.64 5.44
C ILE A 163 -10.77 -19.17 6.73
N ALA A 164 -11.57 -19.19 7.80
CA ALA A 164 -11.21 -19.72 9.10
C ALA A 164 -11.72 -21.15 9.28
N ALA A 165 -10.83 -22.00 9.81
CA ALA A 165 -11.18 -23.38 10.17
C ALA A 165 -10.29 -23.89 11.31
N HIS A 166 -10.87 -24.72 12.17
CA HIS A 166 -10.19 -25.37 13.28
C HIS A 166 -9.32 -26.51 12.74
N GLU A 167 -8.03 -26.54 13.10
CA GLU A 167 -7.06 -27.47 12.48
C GLU A 167 -7.39 -28.95 12.72
N GLU A 168 -8.09 -29.29 13.80
CA GLU A 168 -8.53 -30.67 14.08
C GLU A 168 -9.79 -31.09 13.30
N ILE A 169 -10.51 -30.14 12.69
CA ILE A 169 -11.78 -30.36 11.98
C ILE A 169 -11.58 -30.27 10.47
N VAL A 170 -10.77 -29.30 10.03
CA VAL A 170 -10.32 -29.13 8.65
C VAL A 170 -8.80 -29.12 8.66
N PRO A 171 -8.16 -30.22 8.24
CA PRO A 171 -6.71 -30.29 8.13
C PRO A 171 -6.14 -29.14 7.27
N LEU A 172 -4.91 -28.71 7.58
CA LEU A 172 -4.29 -27.56 6.92
C LEU A 172 -4.17 -27.70 5.40
N ASP A 173 -3.81 -28.90 4.93
CA ASP A 173 -3.72 -29.20 3.50
C ASP A 173 -5.08 -29.06 2.80
N GLU A 174 -6.16 -29.47 3.48
CA GLU A 174 -7.51 -29.25 2.99
C GLU A 174 -7.89 -27.76 2.96
N LEU A 175 -7.61 -27.03 4.04
CA LEU A 175 -7.87 -25.58 4.13
C LEU A 175 -7.12 -24.82 3.02
N TYR A 176 -5.86 -25.16 2.79
CA TYR A 176 -5.04 -24.54 1.75
C TYR A 176 -5.60 -24.80 0.35
N ARG A 177 -5.96 -26.05 0.04
CA ARG A 177 -6.63 -26.39 -1.23
C ARG A 177 -7.94 -25.62 -1.43
N ILE A 178 -8.71 -25.42 -0.37
CA ILE A 178 -9.95 -24.63 -0.41
C ILE A 178 -9.64 -23.15 -0.69
N CYS A 179 -8.60 -22.59 -0.07
CA CYS A 179 -8.18 -21.22 -0.34
C CYS A 179 -7.64 -21.04 -1.77
N GLU A 180 -6.89 -22.00 -2.31
CA GLU A 180 -6.46 -22.02 -3.72
C GLU A 180 -7.66 -22.02 -4.66
N LEU A 181 -8.66 -22.85 -4.37
CA LEU A 181 -9.91 -22.87 -5.12
C LEU A 181 -10.65 -21.53 -5.04
N ALA A 182 -10.80 -20.96 -3.85
CA ALA A 182 -11.42 -19.64 -3.68
C ALA A 182 -10.63 -18.56 -4.45
N ARG A 183 -9.30 -18.69 -4.54
CA ARG A 183 -8.46 -17.78 -5.32
C ARG A 183 -8.78 -17.88 -6.81
N GLU A 184 -8.91 -19.09 -7.36
CA GLU A 184 -9.29 -19.28 -8.77
C GLU A 184 -10.67 -18.68 -9.09
N LEU A 185 -11.65 -18.90 -8.22
CA LEU A 185 -13.02 -18.38 -8.40
C LEU A 185 -13.09 -16.86 -8.35
N THR A 186 -12.26 -16.24 -7.51
CA THR A 186 -12.23 -14.79 -7.32
C THR A 186 -11.30 -14.08 -8.31
N LEU A 187 -10.88 -14.73 -9.39
CA LEU A 187 -10.27 -14.06 -10.55
C LEU A 187 -11.33 -13.40 -11.45
N ASP A 188 -12.59 -13.79 -11.30
CA ASP A 188 -13.71 -13.19 -12.01
C ASP A 188 -13.92 -11.73 -11.55
N GLU A 189 -14.13 -10.81 -12.50
CA GLU A 189 -14.37 -9.38 -12.24
C GLU A 189 -15.57 -9.13 -11.31
N LYS A 190 -16.54 -10.05 -11.26
CA LYS A 190 -17.68 -10.00 -10.33
C LYS A 190 -17.24 -10.09 -8.87
N TYR A 191 -16.15 -10.79 -8.59
CA TYR A 191 -15.69 -11.11 -7.24
C TYR A 191 -14.21 -10.81 -6.99
N MET A 192 -13.60 -9.96 -7.81
CA MET A 192 -12.15 -9.76 -7.83
C MET A 192 -11.63 -9.27 -6.48
N VAL A 193 -11.11 -10.17 -5.66
CA VAL A 193 -10.46 -9.83 -4.38
C VAL A 193 -8.95 -9.77 -4.54
N GLY A 194 -8.31 -8.84 -3.85
CA GLY A 194 -6.85 -8.72 -3.86
C GLY A 194 -6.15 -9.95 -3.25
N ARG A 195 -6.72 -10.52 -2.19
CA ARG A 195 -6.09 -11.63 -1.45
C ARG A 195 -7.07 -12.62 -0.82
N ILE A 196 -6.75 -13.91 -0.90
CA ILE A 196 -7.37 -14.95 -0.06
C ILE A 196 -6.45 -15.24 1.13
N ILE A 197 -7.01 -15.38 2.33
CA ILE A 197 -6.22 -15.66 3.54
C ILE A 197 -6.76 -16.88 4.27
N ALA A 198 -5.94 -17.91 4.40
CA ALA A 198 -6.18 -19.04 5.29
C ALA A 198 -5.97 -18.60 6.75
N ARG A 199 -7.00 -18.81 7.58
CA ARG A 199 -7.02 -18.43 9.00
C ARG A 199 -7.23 -19.66 9.89
N PRO A 200 -6.26 -20.58 9.93
CA PRO A 200 -6.37 -21.72 10.83
C PRO A 200 -6.37 -21.27 12.30
N PHE A 201 -7.14 -21.99 13.12
CA PHE A 201 -7.21 -21.76 14.56
C PHE A 201 -7.27 -23.08 15.34
N VAL A 202 -6.99 -22.98 16.64
CA VAL A 202 -7.06 -24.08 17.60
C VAL A 202 -7.76 -23.61 18.88
N GLY A 203 -8.12 -24.55 19.74
CA GLY A 203 -8.65 -24.27 21.08
C GLY A 203 -10.06 -24.82 21.26
N GLU A 204 -10.80 -24.24 22.19
CA GLU A 204 -12.14 -24.66 22.56
C GLU A 204 -13.07 -23.45 22.69
N PRO A 205 -14.40 -23.62 22.66
CA PRO A 205 -15.36 -22.53 22.81
C PRO A 205 -15.02 -21.62 24.01
N GLY A 206 -14.88 -20.32 23.76
CA GLY A 206 -14.46 -19.31 24.75
C GLY A 206 -12.94 -19.11 24.89
N ASN A 207 -12.11 -19.88 24.17
CA ASN A 207 -10.66 -19.74 24.19
C ASN A 207 -10.01 -20.16 22.84
N PHE A 208 -10.55 -19.65 21.73
CA PHE A 208 -9.97 -19.88 20.41
C PHE A 208 -8.73 -19.02 20.16
N LYS A 209 -7.75 -19.58 19.44
CA LYS A 209 -6.52 -18.91 19.07
C LYS A 209 -6.15 -19.21 17.63
N ARG A 210 -5.97 -18.15 16.83
CA ARG A 210 -5.39 -18.25 15.47
C ARG A 210 -3.95 -18.77 15.57
N THR A 211 -3.56 -19.62 14.62
CA THR A 211 -2.22 -20.21 14.61
C THR A 211 -1.27 -19.43 13.70
N ALA A 212 0.01 -19.78 13.76
CA ALA A 212 1.03 -19.26 12.85
C ALA A 212 0.96 -19.89 11.43
N ASN A 213 0.10 -20.90 11.21
CA ASN A 213 -0.07 -21.60 9.94
C ASN A 213 -0.89 -20.80 8.91
N ARG A 214 -1.01 -19.49 9.11
CA ARG A 214 -1.61 -18.56 8.15
C ARG A 214 -0.91 -18.70 6.81
N HIS A 215 -1.68 -18.76 5.73
CA HIS A 215 -1.18 -18.71 4.36
C HIS A 215 -2.02 -17.72 3.54
N ASP A 216 -1.36 -16.97 2.67
CA ASP A 216 -1.98 -15.89 1.90
C ASP A 216 -1.80 -16.18 0.40
N TYR A 217 -2.86 -15.99 -0.37
CA TYR A 217 -2.89 -16.15 -1.82
C TYR A 217 -3.20 -14.79 -2.45
N ALA A 218 -2.14 -14.02 -2.71
CA ALA A 218 -2.23 -12.71 -3.35
C ALA A 218 -2.38 -12.85 -4.86
N LEU A 219 -2.91 -11.81 -5.52
CA LEU A 219 -2.75 -11.70 -6.96
C LEU A 219 -1.37 -11.18 -7.30
N LYS A 220 -0.78 -11.80 -8.32
CA LYS A 220 0.36 -11.22 -9.03
C LYS A 220 -0.10 -9.97 -9.76
N PRO A 221 0.75 -8.94 -9.89
CA PRO A 221 0.54 -7.86 -10.84
C PRO A 221 0.13 -8.42 -12.22
N PHE A 222 -0.87 -7.80 -12.86
CA PHE A 222 -1.47 -8.33 -14.10
C PHE A 222 -0.54 -8.32 -15.31
N ASP A 223 0.56 -7.56 -15.23
CA ASP A 223 1.65 -7.55 -16.19
C ASP A 223 2.97 -7.29 -15.47
N ARG A 224 4.08 -7.40 -16.20
CA ARG A 224 5.42 -7.13 -15.67
C ARG A 224 5.54 -5.68 -15.22
N THR A 225 6.05 -5.50 -14.01
CA THR A 225 6.31 -4.20 -13.39
C THR A 225 7.74 -3.73 -13.65
N VAL A 226 8.04 -2.47 -13.35
CA VAL A 226 9.43 -1.97 -13.37
C VAL A 226 10.34 -2.74 -12.41
N MET A 227 9.82 -3.25 -11.28
CA MET A 227 10.59 -4.10 -10.37
C MET A 227 11.06 -5.39 -11.06
N ASN A 228 10.23 -6.00 -11.91
CA ASN A 228 10.63 -7.16 -12.71
C ASN A 228 11.78 -6.81 -13.65
N GLU A 229 11.71 -5.65 -14.31
CA GLU A 229 12.74 -5.20 -15.23
C GLU A 229 14.07 -4.90 -14.51
N LEU A 230 14.04 -4.34 -13.30
CA LEU A 230 15.26 -4.18 -12.48
C LEU A 230 15.91 -5.53 -12.15
N LYS A 231 15.13 -6.44 -11.57
CA LYS A 231 15.59 -7.77 -11.16
C LYS A 231 16.20 -8.56 -12.32
N ASP A 232 15.52 -8.59 -13.46
CA ASP A 232 15.97 -9.35 -14.64
C ASP A 232 17.26 -8.76 -15.26
N ASN A 233 17.55 -7.48 -14.98
CA ASN A 233 18.81 -6.82 -15.35
C ASN A 233 19.87 -6.85 -14.24
N GLN A 234 19.70 -7.69 -13.20
CA GLN A 234 20.63 -7.81 -12.06
C GLN A 234 20.82 -6.50 -11.29
N ILE A 235 19.78 -5.67 -11.25
CA ILE A 235 19.73 -4.45 -10.45
C ILE A 235 18.92 -4.75 -9.19
N GLU A 236 19.41 -4.28 -8.03
CA GLU A 236 18.77 -4.58 -6.76
C GLU A 236 17.38 -3.93 -6.67
N SER A 237 16.43 -4.67 -6.10
CA SER A 237 15.04 -4.25 -5.87
C SER A 237 14.66 -4.73 -4.48
N ILE A 238 15.02 -3.91 -3.50
CA ILE A 238 14.88 -4.19 -2.07
C ILE A 238 13.50 -3.71 -1.62
N ALA A 239 12.64 -4.64 -1.24
CA ALA A 239 11.31 -4.38 -0.69
C ALA A 239 11.37 -4.26 0.84
N ILE A 240 10.78 -3.21 1.41
CA ILE A 240 10.69 -2.98 2.85
C ILE A 240 9.21 -2.86 3.25
N GLY A 241 8.83 -3.57 4.32
CA GLY A 241 7.46 -3.63 4.81
C GLY A 241 6.57 -4.50 3.92
N LYS A 242 5.36 -4.01 3.61
CA LYS A 242 4.36 -4.76 2.84
C LYS A 242 4.65 -4.86 1.34
N ILE A 243 5.67 -4.18 0.82
CA ILE A 243 5.97 -4.13 -0.63
C ILE A 243 6.05 -5.54 -1.24
N SER A 244 6.80 -6.47 -0.64
CA SER A 244 6.90 -7.82 -1.20
C SER A 244 5.56 -8.55 -1.25
N ASP A 245 4.66 -8.30 -0.30
CA ASP A 245 3.35 -8.94 -0.27
C ASP A 245 2.39 -8.30 -1.29
N ILE A 246 2.49 -6.99 -1.52
CA ILE A 246 1.68 -6.21 -2.49
C ILE A 246 1.99 -6.63 -3.94
N TYR A 247 3.25 -6.94 -4.24
CA TYR A 247 3.68 -7.39 -5.57
C TYR A 247 3.79 -8.92 -5.70
N ASP A 248 3.35 -9.70 -4.71
CA ASP A 248 3.52 -11.17 -4.67
C ASP A 248 4.98 -11.62 -4.96
N GLY A 249 5.94 -10.85 -4.46
CA GLY A 249 7.38 -11.08 -4.66
C GLY A 249 7.90 -10.82 -6.09
N GLU A 250 7.04 -10.38 -7.02
CA GLU A 250 7.43 -10.06 -8.39
C GLU A 250 8.47 -8.93 -8.41
N GLY A 251 9.60 -9.17 -9.09
CA GLY A 251 10.67 -8.18 -9.17
C GLY A 251 11.43 -7.90 -7.88
N VAL A 252 11.16 -8.62 -6.78
CA VAL A 252 11.89 -8.45 -5.50
C VAL A 252 13.19 -9.27 -5.53
N THR A 253 14.31 -8.63 -5.19
CA THR A 253 15.61 -9.31 -4.96
C THR A 253 15.85 -9.59 -3.48
N LYS A 254 15.38 -8.71 -2.60
CA LYS A 254 15.47 -8.82 -1.14
C LYS A 254 14.24 -8.25 -0.47
N SER A 255 13.73 -8.93 0.55
CA SER A 255 12.56 -8.48 1.33
C SER A 255 12.92 -8.29 2.80
N LEU A 256 12.56 -7.14 3.36
CA LEU A 256 12.77 -6.75 4.75
C LEU A 256 11.41 -6.48 5.40
N ARG A 257 10.91 -7.43 6.19
CA ARG A 257 9.64 -7.28 6.92
C ARG A 257 9.77 -6.23 8.03
N THR A 258 8.68 -5.54 8.30
CA THR A 258 8.56 -4.52 9.35
C THR A 258 7.36 -4.77 10.24
N VAL A 259 7.37 -4.22 11.45
CA VAL A 259 6.25 -4.32 12.41
C VAL A 259 5.57 -2.98 12.74
N SER A 260 6.15 -1.86 12.32
CA SER A 260 5.61 -0.51 12.48
C SER A 260 6.29 0.48 11.52
N ASN A 261 5.78 1.70 11.44
CA ASN A 261 6.39 2.79 10.67
C ASN A 261 7.81 3.11 11.15
N MET A 262 8.05 3.13 12.47
CA MET A 262 9.40 3.40 13.02
C MET A 262 10.41 2.31 12.67
N ASP A 263 10.00 1.03 12.71
CA ASP A 263 10.84 -0.08 12.24
C ASP A 263 11.05 -0.01 10.72
N GLY A 264 10.04 0.44 9.95
CA GLY A 264 10.19 0.74 8.53
C GLY A 264 11.28 1.79 8.24
N MET A 265 11.29 2.88 9.01
CA MET A 265 12.35 3.88 8.94
C MET A 265 13.72 3.33 9.36
N ASP A 266 13.78 2.45 10.37
CA ASP A 266 15.02 1.76 10.76
C ASP A 266 15.55 0.89 9.60
N LYS A 267 14.68 0.12 8.93
CA LYS A 267 15.07 -0.68 7.76
C LYS A 267 15.48 0.18 6.56
N LEU A 268 14.84 1.32 6.36
CA LEU A 268 15.28 2.28 5.33
C LEU A 268 16.70 2.76 5.63
N VAL A 269 16.98 3.16 6.88
CA VAL A 269 18.32 3.54 7.35
C VAL A 269 19.32 2.40 7.17
N ASP A 270 18.93 1.15 7.43
CA ASP A 270 19.77 -0.02 7.14
C ASP A 270 20.11 -0.08 5.65
N THR A 271 19.15 0.10 4.74
CA THR A 271 19.41 0.10 3.29
C THR A 271 20.28 1.27 2.83
N LEU A 272 20.14 2.46 3.44
CA LEU A 272 21.00 3.62 3.16
C LEU A 272 22.48 3.33 3.48
N LYS A 273 22.76 2.45 4.44
CA LYS A 273 24.11 1.99 4.81
C LYS A 273 24.62 0.83 3.96
N MET A 274 23.75 0.16 3.20
CA MET A 274 24.15 -0.92 2.29
C MET A 274 24.79 -0.36 1.01
N ASP A 275 25.80 -1.06 0.50
CA ASP A 275 26.34 -0.80 -0.83
C ASP A 275 25.54 -1.61 -1.86
N PHE A 276 24.71 -0.93 -2.64
CA PHE A 276 23.89 -1.52 -3.69
C PHE A 276 23.67 -0.53 -4.82
N THR A 277 23.23 -1.03 -5.97
CA THR A 277 22.76 -0.23 -7.09
C THR A 277 21.37 -0.69 -7.47
N GLY A 278 20.40 0.22 -7.44
CA GLY A 278 19.00 -0.11 -7.71
C GLY A 278 17.99 0.62 -6.84
N LEU A 279 16.89 -0.05 -6.54
CA LEU A 279 15.73 0.48 -5.82
C LEU A 279 15.67 -0.06 -4.38
N SER A 280 15.46 0.83 -3.42
CA SER A 280 14.95 0.51 -2.08
C SER A 280 13.55 1.08 -1.95
N PHE A 281 12.55 0.22 -1.77
CA PHE A 281 11.15 0.58 -1.81
C PHE A 281 10.49 0.27 -0.46
N LEU A 282 10.08 1.31 0.25
CA LEU A 282 9.45 1.25 1.56
C LEU A 282 7.96 1.57 1.45
N ASN A 283 7.13 0.75 2.09
CA ASN A 283 5.76 1.12 2.46
C ASN A 283 5.65 1.35 3.98
N LEU A 284 5.13 2.51 4.39
CA LEU A 284 4.82 2.88 5.78
C LEU A 284 3.31 2.75 6.03
N VAL A 285 2.89 1.56 6.46
CA VAL A 285 1.48 1.15 6.45
C VAL A 285 0.64 1.56 7.67
N ASP A 286 1.25 2.04 8.76
CA ASP A 286 0.49 2.33 9.98
C ASP A 286 -0.52 3.48 9.74
N PHE A 287 -0.19 4.42 8.86
CA PHE A 287 -1.05 5.53 8.43
C PHE A 287 -2.44 5.03 8.02
N ASP A 288 -2.47 4.07 7.11
CA ASP A 288 -3.69 3.46 6.62
C ASP A 288 -4.35 2.53 7.66
N ALA A 289 -3.61 1.51 8.10
CA ALA A 289 -4.16 0.37 8.84
C ALA A 289 -4.51 0.69 10.30
N LEU A 290 -3.81 1.64 10.94
CA LEU A 290 -4.03 2.01 12.33
C LEU A 290 -4.84 3.28 12.50
N TYR A 291 -4.86 4.17 11.49
CA TYR A 291 -5.46 5.50 11.65
C TYR A 291 -6.52 5.85 10.60
N GLY A 292 -6.23 5.68 9.30
CA GLY A 292 -7.15 6.00 8.19
C GLY A 292 -8.45 5.22 8.29
N HIS A 293 -8.39 3.88 8.18
CA HIS A 293 -9.56 3.01 8.28
C HIS A 293 -10.29 3.11 9.63
N ARG A 294 -9.59 3.53 10.68
CA ARG A 294 -10.14 3.69 12.03
C ARG A 294 -10.72 5.08 12.28
N ARG A 295 -10.62 5.98 11.31
CA ARG A 295 -11.07 7.37 11.39
C ARG A 295 -10.52 8.07 12.65
N ASP A 296 -9.22 7.90 12.90
CA ASP A 296 -8.49 8.49 14.03
C ASP A 296 -7.55 9.61 13.53
N PRO A 297 -8.05 10.84 13.33
CA PRO A 297 -7.25 11.95 12.81
C PRO A 297 -6.11 12.35 13.75
N ILE A 298 -6.28 12.19 15.06
CA ILE A 298 -5.26 12.57 16.06
C ILE A 298 -4.12 11.55 16.09
N GLY A 299 -4.44 10.26 16.04
CA GLY A 299 -3.45 9.21 15.88
C GLY A 299 -2.68 9.35 14.56
N TYR A 300 -3.39 9.62 13.47
CA TYR A 300 -2.79 9.85 12.15
C TYR A 300 -1.80 11.03 12.18
N GLY A 301 -2.23 12.17 12.73
CA GLY A 301 -1.38 13.36 12.88
C GLY A 301 -0.10 13.10 13.67
N LYS A 302 -0.19 12.39 14.80
CA LYS A 302 1.00 12.02 15.60
C LYS A 302 1.94 11.10 14.83
N ALA A 303 1.42 10.11 14.13
CA ALA A 303 2.25 9.22 13.32
C ALA A 303 2.99 9.98 12.20
N LEU A 304 2.35 11.00 11.60
CA LEU A 304 2.98 11.87 10.60
C LEU A 304 4.11 12.71 11.21
N GLU A 305 3.92 13.27 12.41
CA GLU A 305 4.95 14.02 13.13
C GLU A 305 6.14 13.12 13.55
N GLU A 306 5.86 11.88 13.98
CA GLU A 306 6.88 10.87 14.28
C GLU A 306 7.69 10.51 13.03
N TYR A 307 7.03 10.30 11.89
CA TYR A 307 7.70 10.09 10.60
C TYR A 307 8.57 11.28 10.19
N ASP A 308 8.04 12.50 10.27
CA ASP A 308 8.80 13.71 9.89
C ASP A 308 10.08 13.86 10.73
N ALA A 309 10.00 13.53 12.03
CA ALA A 309 11.15 13.56 12.93
C ALA A 309 12.27 12.57 12.55
N ARG A 310 11.99 11.55 11.73
CA ARG A 310 12.94 10.57 11.21
C ARG A 310 13.60 10.98 9.88
N LEU A 311 13.11 12.02 9.21
CA LEU A 311 13.70 12.45 7.93
C LEU A 311 15.13 13.04 8.02
N PRO A 312 15.55 13.73 9.10
CA PRO A 312 16.91 14.27 9.19
C PRO A 312 18.02 13.22 9.06
N GLU A 313 17.86 12.04 9.66
CA GLU A 313 18.85 10.95 9.54
C GLU A 313 18.90 10.37 8.11
N VAL A 314 17.77 10.34 7.40
CA VAL A 314 17.71 9.95 5.98
C VAL A 314 18.50 10.95 5.15
N PHE A 315 18.28 12.26 5.35
CA PHE A 315 18.98 13.30 4.62
C PHE A 315 20.49 13.29 4.87
N GLU A 316 20.91 13.01 6.10
CA GLU A 316 22.32 12.90 6.44
C GLU A 316 23.00 11.77 5.67
N LEU A 317 22.36 10.60 5.59
CA LEU A 317 22.92 9.38 4.98
C LEU A 317 22.86 9.32 3.45
N LEU A 318 22.00 10.11 2.80
CA LEU A 318 21.96 10.19 1.34
C LEU A 318 23.30 10.65 0.76
N LYS A 319 23.70 10.08 -0.37
CA LYS A 319 24.85 10.48 -1.18
C LYS A 319 24.42 11.45 -2.28
N GLU A 320 25.40 12.07 -2.94
CA GLU A 320 25.15 12.94 -4.10
C GLU A 320 24.46 12.21 -5.26
N ASP A 321 24.75 10.92 -5.42
CA ASP A 321 24.22 10.04 -6.45
C ASP A 321 23.03 9.19 -5.97
N ASP A 322 22.39 9.57 -4.86
CA ASP A 322 21.12 8.96 -4.42
C ASP A 322 19.93 9.86 -4.77
N LEU A 323 18.79 9.24 -5.06
CA LEU A 323 17.51 9.91 -5.25
C LEU A 323 16.51 9.42 -4.19
N LEU A 324 15.88 10.34 -3.47
CA LEU A 324 14.76 10.07 -2.58
C LEU A 324 13.46 10.54 -3.24
N ILE A 325 12.48 9.64 -3.32
CA ILE A 325 11.12 9.92 -3.79
C ILE A 325 10.17 9.60 -2.63
N ILE A 326 9.36 10.57 -2.22
CA ILE A 326 8.32 10.40 -1.20
C ILE A 326 6.97 10.64 -1.86
N THR A 327 6.04 9.71 -1.65
CA THR A 327 4.68 9.78 -2.17
C THR A 327 3.68 9.01 -1.31
N ALA A 328 2.45 8.86 -1.78
CA ALA A 328 1.43 7.94 -1.28
C ALA A 328 0.84 7.14 -2.47
N ASP A 329 -0.02 6.18 -2.19
CA ASP A 329 -0.68 5.32 -3.18
C ASP A 329 -2.20 5.57 -3.29
N HIS A 330 -2.81 6.24 -2.32
CA HIS A 330 -4.19 6.76 -2.35
C HIS A 330 -4.39 7.74 -1.18
N GLY A 331 -5.64 8.17 -0.93
CA GLY A 331 -6.07 8.81 0.32
C GLY A 331 -6.77 7.83 1.26
N ASN A 332 -6.85 8.15 2.54
CA ASN A 332 -7.75 7.50 3.50
C ASN A 332 -8.10 8.50 4.60
N ASP A 333 -8.94 9.46 4.24
CA ASP A 333 -9.24 10.62 5.06
C ASP A 333 -9.90 10.22 6.39
N PRO A 334 -9.26 10.49 7.54
CA PRO A 334 -9.72 9.99 8.83
C PRO A 334 -10.95 10.71 9.38
N ILE A 335 -11.52 11.71 8.68
CA ILE A 335 -12.82 12.30 9.05
C ILE A 335 -13.93 12.01 8.04
N HIS A 336 -13.63 11.30 6.95
CA HIS A 336 -14.59 10.95 5.91
C HIS A 336 -15.58 9.88 6.39
N HIS A 337 -16.71 9.72 5.69
CA HIS A 337 -17.69 8.69 6.06
C HIS A 337 -17.18 7.27 5.80
N GLY A 338 -17.84 6.29 6.41
CA GLY A 338 -17.48 4.89 6.26
C GLY A 338 -16.09 4.57 6.81
N THR A 339 -15.47 3.53 6.25
CA THR A 339 -14.13 3.05 6.65
C THR A 339 -13.24 2.75 5.44
N ASP A 340 -13.69 3.07 4.22
CA ASP A 340 -12.96 2.81 2.98
C ASP A 340 -11.94 3.93 2.69
N HIS A 341 -11.04 3.69 1.74
CA HIS A 341 -10.11 4.69 1.21
C HIS A 341 -10.84 5.85 0.56
N THR A 342 -10.11 6.94 0.31
CA THR A 342 -10.60 8.12 -0.40
C THR A 342 -9.80 8.36 -1.69
N ARG A 343 -10.51 8.61 -2.79
CA ARG A 343 -9.94 8.90 -4.11
C ARG A 343 -9.36 10.31 -4.15
N GLU A 344 -8.07 10.41 -3.83
CA GLU A 344 -7.33 11.67 -3.70
C GLU A 344 -6.13 11.73 -4.65
N TYR A 345 -5.65 12.95 -4.89
CA TYR A 345 -4.27 13.12 -5.34
C TYR A 345 -3.31 12.63 -4.25
N VAL A 346 -2.12 12.21 -4.65
CA VAL A 346 -1.01 11.88 -3.73
C VAL A 346 0.13 12.90 -3.89
N PRO A 347 0.81 13.31 -2.80
CA PRO A 347 1.95 14.22 -2.91
C PRO A 347 3.13 13.53 -3.63
N LEU A 348 3.95 14.30 -4.32
CA LEU A 348 5.22 13.82 -4.89
C LEU A 348 6.33 14.81 -4.51
N LEU A 349 7.30 14.32 -3.74
CA LEU A 349 8.52 15.05 -3.38
C LEU A 349 9.73 14.26 -3.87
N VAL A 350 10.64 14.92 -4.59
CA VAL A 350 11.80 14.30 -5.22
C VAL A 350 13.08 15.06 -4.83
N TYR A 351 13.90 14.43 -3.99
CA TYR A 351 15.07 15.03 -3.35
C TYR A 351 16.36 14.29 -3.70
N SER A 352 17.45 15.02 -3.88
CA SER A 352 18.81 14.50 -3.91
C SER A 352 19.78 15.63 -3.53
N LYS A 353 20.93 15.30 -2.94
CA LYS A 353 21.96 16.29 -2.59
C LYS A 353 22.55 16.98 -3.84
N ALA A 354 22.50 16.31 -5.00
CA ALA A 354 23.01 16.86 -6.26
C ALA A 354 22.09 17.89 -6.92
N LEU A 355 20.83 18.03 -6.47
CA LEU A 355 19.88 18.98 -7.05
C LEU A 355 20.23 20.41 -6.67
N LYS A 356 20.20 21.32 -7.65
CA LYS A 356 20.64 22.72 -7.43
C LYS A 356 19.50 23.72 -7.42
N GLU A 357 18.49 23.49 -8.25
CA GLU A 357 17.34 24.40 -8.38
C GLU A 357 16.02 23.63 -8.39
N PRO A 358 15.68 22.93 -7.29
CA PRO A 358 14.40 22.25 -7.18
C PRO A 358 13.23 23.23 -7.30
N LYS A 359 12.17 22.79 -7.97
CA LYS A 359 10.98 23.61 -8.27
C LYS A 359 9.76 22.73 -8.49
N GLU A 360 8.62 23.38 -8.71
CA GLU A 360 7.39 22.69 -9.07
C GLU A 360 7.55 21.88 -10.37
N LEU A 361 7.14 20.61 -10.32
CA LEU A 361 6.97 19.76 -11.50
C LEU A 361 5.53 19.88 -12.01
N PRO A 362 5.30 19.68 -13.32
CA PRO A 362 3.94 19.52 -13.83
C PRO A 362 3.20 18.39 -13.09
N LEU A 363 1.89 18.54 -12.91
CA LEU A 363 1.02 17.49 -12.38
C LEU A 363 1.28 16.14 -13.08
N ARG A 364 1.52 15.08 -12.30
CA ARG A 364 1.65 13.73 -12.85
C ARG A 364 0.26 13.16 -13.09
N LYS A 365 -0.01 12.70 -14.32
CA LYS A 365 -1.36 12.22 -14.73
C LYS A 365 -1.60 10.74 -14.46
N THR A 366 -0.57 10.06 -13.97
CA THR A 366 -0.57 8.67 -13.55
C THR A 366 0.56 8.49 -12.55
N PHE A 367 0.38 7.58 -11.59
CA PHE A 367 1.46 7.21 -10.66
C PHE A 367 2.62 6.50 -11.36
N ALA A 368 2.35 5.90 -12.53
CA ALA A 368 3.34 5.24 -13.37
C ALA A 368 4.51 6.13 -13.81
N ASP A 369 4.38 7.45 -13.67
CA ASP A 369 5.47 8.40 -13.88
C ASP A 369 6.67 8.15 -12.95
N ILE A 370 6.44 7.61 -11.74
CA ILE A 370 7.51 7.16 -10.84
C ILE A 370 8.24 5.96 -11.45
N GLY A 371 7.52 4.90 -11.81
CA GLY A 371 8.07 3.71 -12.45
C GLY A 371 8.85 4.04 -13.73
N ALA A 372 8.31 4.92 -14.57
CA ALA A 372 8.99 5.39 -15.78
C ALA A 372 10.32 6.11 -15.46
N THR A 373 10.36 6.89 -14.37
CA THR A 373 11.57 7.58 -13.91
C THR A 373 12.61 6.62 -13.33
N VAL A 374 12.18 5.63 -12.56
CA VAL A 374 13.07 4.57 -12.07
C VAL A 374 13.63 3.76 -13.24
N ALA A 375 12.79 3.39 -14.21
CA ALA A 375 13.20 2.64 -15.39
C ALA A 375 14.20 3.40 -16.27
N GLU A 376 13.95 4.69 -16.55
CA GLU A 376 14.88 5.55 -17.30
C GLU A 376 16.22 5.70 -16.57
N ASN A 377 16.22 5.90 -15.25
CA ASN A 377 17.45 6.06 -14.47
C ASN A 377 18.38 4.85 -14.58
N PHE A 378 17.80 3.65 -14.51
CA PHE A 378 18.53 2.39 -14.55
C PHE A 378 18.66 1.78 -15.95
N ALA A 379 18.24 2.52 -16.98
CA ALA A 379 18.31 2.10 -18.39
C ALA A 379 17.70 0.72 -18.66
N VAL A 380 16.64 0.36 -17.93
CA VAL A 380 15.86 -0.86 -18.17
C VAL A 380 14.67 -0.57 -19.09
N LYS A 381 13.93 -1.60 -19.48
CA LYS A 381 12.76 -1.44 -20.33
C LYS A 381 11.75 -0.49 -19.68
N LEU A 382 11.35 0.54 -20.42
CA LEU A 382 10.31 1.47 -19.95
C LEU A 382 8.96 0.77 -19.81
N PRO A 383 8.15 1.14 -18.79
CA PRO A 383 6.79 0.65 -18.65
C PRO A 383 5.90 1.11 -19.81
N LYS A 384 4.76 0.43 -20.00
CA LYS A 384 3.75 0.80 -21.01
C LYS A 384 3.06 2.12 -20.69
N HIS A 385 2.94 2.43 -19.40
CA HIS A 385 2.30 3.63 -18.87
C HIS A 385 3.32 4.47 -18.11
N GLY A 386 3.07 5.77 -18.03
CA GLY A 386 3.94 6.73 -17.35
C GLY A 386 4.89 7.48 -18.29
N THR A 387 5.23 8.69 -17.89
CA THR A 387 6.20 9.58 -18.52
C THR A 387 7.25 9.93 -17.47
N SER A 388 8.52 9.68 -17.76
CA SER A 388 9.57 10.03 -16.81
C SER A 388 9.69 11.54 -16.61
N PHE A 389 10.07 11.93 -15.39
CA PHE A 389 10.51 13.28 -15.04
C PHE A 389 12.02 13.36 -14.73
N LEU A 390 12.81 12.32 -15.06
CA LEU A 390 14.24 12.26 -14.72
C LEU A 390 15.03 13.45 -15.29
N ASN A 391 14.68 13.88 -16.50
CA ASN A 391 15.33 14.98 -17.22
C ASN A 391 15.00 16.37 -16.66
N ASP A 392 13.94 16.47 -15.85
CA ASP A 392 13.58 17.70 -15.16
C ASP A 392 14.45 17.92 -13.91
N LEU A 393 15.00 16.84 -13.33
CA LEU A 393 15.81 16.87 -12.11
C LEU A 393 17.23 17.40 -12.39
N LYS A 394 17.47 18.68 -12.12
CA LYS A 394 18.75 19.37 -12.42
C LYS A 394 19.52 19.85 -11.20
#